data_AF-A0A8J7REP8-F1
#
_entry.id   AF-A0A8J7REP8-F1
#
_cell.length_a   1.000
_cell.length_b   1.000
_cell.length_c   1.000
_cell.angle_alpha   90.00
_cell.angle_beta   90.00
_cell.angle_gamma   90.00
#
_symmetry.space_group_name_H-M   'P 1'
#
loop_
_entity.id
_entity.type
_entity.pdbx_description
1 polymer ?
#
loop_
_entity_poly.entity_id
_entity_poly.type
_entity_poly.pdbx_seq_one_letter_code
_entity_poly.pdbx_strand_id
1 'polypeptide(L)'
;MTQISQMVTHARPDFAALREAGLMPVDMHTHTLHSDAPIRVRDALRKAEDRGFGLAITDHNGVGGVLEARRLGTRAMVVPGIEVSAWDGPHILIYFYDIHDLEDFYENHIRDALSKNPYLATRLMTEEVLERAAGYSCVVSAAHPYGYLLFNKGVQKCIDREYLNPAALSEFDAVEALCGGMGRGQNEKAAALARDRGLGVTGGTDGHLLSDLGNVVTCADAADVGGFLDAVARRETRIVGLEKNTLEKCTTAVGVLPQYLPYLGPSLAVHWHQNLPRLLRIPSRLKTGLKHP
;
A
#
# COMPACT_ATOMS: atom_id res chain seq x y z
N MET A 1 24.87 11.18 7.89
CA MET A 1 24.33 9.80 7.84
C MET A 1 23.24 9.67 8.91
N THR A 2 22.17 10.44 8.75
CA THR A 2 21.48 11.10 9.87
C THR A 2 19.97 10.85 9.76
N GLN A 3 19.36 10.31 10.83
CA GLN A 3 17.93 9.99 11.03
C GLN A 3 17.23 8.97 10.10
N ILE A 4 17.50 8.87 8.79
CA ILE A 4 16.87 7.82 7.95
C ILE A 4 17.24 6.40 8.43
N SER A 5 18.47 6.23 8.89
CA SER A 5 18.98 4.97 9.43
C SER A 5 18.24 4.46 10.68
N GLN A 6 17.41 5.30 11.33
CA GLN A 6 16.60 4.89 12.48
C GLN A 6 15.19 4.43 12.09
N MET A 7 14.65 4.88 10.95
CA MET A 7 13.28 4.54 10.53
C MET A 7 13.21 3.28 9.67
N VAL A 8 14.19 3.05 8.79
CA VAL A 8 14.18 1.93 7.84
C VAL A 8 15.47 1.14 7.94
N THR A 9 15.36 -0.14 8.27
CA THR A 9 16.46 -1.10 8.33
C THR A 9 16.34 -2.08 7.17
N HIS A 10 17.31 -2.04 6.27
CA HIS A 10 17.32 -2.90 5.10
C HIS A 10 18.01 -4.23 5.39
N ALA A 11 17.28 -5.14 6.01
CA ALA A 11 17.72 -6.49 6.34
C ALA A 11 16.53 -7.44 6.32
N ARG A 12 16.79 -8.75 6.22
CA ARG A 12 15.73 -9.75 6.42
C ARG A 12 15.21 -9.66 7.86
N PRO A 13 13.89 -9.60 8.08
CA PRO A 13 13.35 -9.57 9.43
C PRO A 13 13.70 -10.83 10.22
N ASP A 14 14.28 -10.65 11.41
CA ASP A 14 14.39 -11.68 12.43
C ASP A 14 13.23 -11.50 13.41
N PHE A 15 12.17 -12.28 13.22
CA PHE A 15 10.95 -12.12 14.00
C PHE A 15 11.15 -12.48 15.47
N ALA A 16 12.00 -13.47 15.80
CA ALA A 16 12.28 -13.82 17.18
C ALA A 16 12.93 -12.64 17.91
N ALA A 17 13.98 -12.07 17.32
CA ALA A 17 14.68 -10.91 17.89
C ALA A 17 13.76 -9.67 18.00
N LEU A 18 12.89 -9.43 17.01
CA LEU A 18 11.93 -8.32 17.05
C LEU A 18 10.92 -8.49 18.19
N ARG A 19 10.40 -9.71 18.39
CA ARG A 19 9.44 -10.03 19.47
C ARG A 19 10.11 -9.99 20.84
N GLU A 20 11.34 -10.47 20.97
CA GLU A 20 12.14 -10.37 22.20
C GLU A 20 12.41 -8.92 22.59
N ALA A 21 12.56 -8.03 21.60
CA ALA A 21 12.68 -6.59 21.82
C ALA A 21 11.35 -5.89 22.14
N GLY A 22 10.25 -6.63 22.33
CA GLY A 22 8.93 -6.09 22.68
C GLY A 22 8.14 -5.55 21.49
N LEU A 23 8.57 -5.79 20.25
CA LEU A 23 7.90 -5.23 19.08
C LEU A 23 6.98 -6.24 18.40
N MET A 24 5.86 -5.76 17.91
CA MET A 24 5.00 -6.48 16.98
C MET A 24 5.44 -6.17 15.54
N PRO A 25 5.97 -7.14 14.77
CA PRO A 25 6.20 -6.97 13.34
C PRO A 25 4.92 -7.27 12.55
N VAL A 26 4.50 -6.37 11.67
CA VAL A 26 3.30 -6.50 10.82
C VAL A 26 3.66 -6.18 9.38
N ASP A 27 3.37 -7.08 8.45
CA ASP A 27 3.44 -6.79 7.01
C ASP A 27 2.21 -5.96 6.62
N MET A 28 2.39 -4.64 6.46
CA MET A 28 1.27 -3.69 6.33
C MET A 28 0.71 -3.58 4.90
N HIS A 29 1.13 -4.42 3.95
CA HIS A 29 0.66 -4.36 2.57
C HIS A 29 0.69 -5.74 1.92
N THR A 30 -0.44 -6.45 1.97
CA THR A 30 -0.55 -7.82 1.46
C THR A 30 -1.86 -8.03 0.71
N HIS A 31 -1.81 -8.86 -0.33
CA HIS A 31 -2.94 -9.18 -1.19
C HIS A 31 -3.30 -10.67 -1.12
N THR A 32 -4.55 -11.00 -1.44
CA THR A 32 -5.08 -12.36 -1.40
C THR A 32 -5.85 -12.71 -2.68
N LEU A 33 -6.38 -13.92 -2.74
CA LEU A 33 -7.28 -14.39 -3.80
C LEU A 33 -8.60 -13.62 -3.90
N HIS A 34 -8.89 -12.73 -2.94
CA HIS A 34 -10.00 -11.78 -3.03
C HIS A 34 -9.69 -10.55 -3.89
N SER A 35 -8.44 -10.41 -4.32
CA SER A 35 -8.00 -9.45 -5.33
C SER A 35 -7.16 -10.15 -6.41
N ASP A 36 -5.93 -9.70 -6.64
CA ASP A 36 -5.08 -10.11 -7.76
C ASP A 36 -3.90 -11.00 -7.37
N ALA A 37 -3.81 -11.40 -6.10
CA ALA A 37 -2.79 -12.32 -5.63
C ALA A 37 -3.29 -13.78 -5.58
N PRO A 38 -2.54 -14.78 -6.09
CA PRO A 38 -2.88 -16.20 -5.95
C PRO A 38 -2.62 -16.77 -4.54
N ILE A 39 -2.93 -16.01 -3.49
CA ILE A 39 -2.70 -16.37 -2.08
C ILE A 39 -4.02 -16.66 -1.37
N ARG A 40 -4.21 -17.87 -0.84
CA ARG A 40 -5.36 -18.17 0.02
C ARG A 40 -5.17 -17.50 1.37
N VAL A 41 -6.23 -16.89 1.90
CA VAL A 41 -6.23 -16.23 3.22
C VAL A 41 -5.68 -17.16 4.30
N ARG A 42 -6.16 -18.40 4.37
CA ARG A 42 -5.67 -19.41 5.33
C ARG A 42 -4.17 -19.68 5.24
N ASP A 43 -3.58 -19.61 4.06
CA ASP A 43 -2.16 -19.91 3.84
C ASP A 43 -1.31 -18.71 4.27
N ALA A 44 -1.80 -17.47 4.02
CA ALA A 44 -1.21 -16.25 4.55
C ALA A 44 -1.24 -16.22 6.09
N LEU A 45 -2.41 -16.49 6.69
CA LEU A 45 -2.58 -16.55 8.14
C LEU A 45 -1.64 -17.58 8.79
N ARG A 46 -1.61 -18.80 8.25
CA ARG A 46 -0.72 -19.85 8.75
C ARG A 46 0.75 -19.43 8.67
N LYS A 47 1.18 -18.83 7.56
CA LYS A 47 2.56 -18.34 7.42
C LYS A 47 2.88 -17.26 8.46
N ALA A 48 1.94 -16.36 8.73
CA ALA A 48 2.05 -15.31 9.72
C ALA A 48 2.26 -15.89 11.13
N GLU A 49 1.41 -16.85 11.51
CA GLU A 49 1.48 -17.57 12.78
C GLU A 49 2.79 -18.35 12.93
N ASP A 50 3.15 -19.16 11.93
CA ASP A 50 4.32 -20.04 11.97
C ASP A 50 5.63 -19.25 12.07
N ARG A 51 5.68 -18.03 11.53
CA ARG A 51 6.87 -17.18 11.54
C ARG A 51 6.84 -16.08 12.61
N GLY A 52 5.70 -15.84 13.26
CA GLY A 52 5.57 -14.86 14.34
C GLY A 52 5.48 -13.41 13.90
N PHE A 53 4.75 -13.12 12.82
CA PHE A 53 4.44 -11.76 12.37
C PHE A 53 2.93 -11.58 12.12
N GLY A 54 2.46 -10.33 12.12
CA GLY A 54 1.09 -9.96 11.75
C GLY A 54 0.96 -9.52 10.29
N LEU A 55 -0.27 -9.32 9.83
CA LEU A 55 -0.60 -8.92 8.46
C LEU A 55 -1.57 -7.74 8.48
N ALA A 56 -1.46 -6.81 7.53
CA ALA A 56 -2.61 -6.08 7.03
C ALA A 56 -3.04 -6.72 5.70
N ILE A 57 -4.27 -7.20 5.62
CA ILE A 57 -4.85 -7.69 4.35
C ILE A 57 -5.49 -6.47 3.68
N THR A 58 -4.93 -6.06 2.55
CA THR A 58 -5.24 -4.80 1.86
C THR A 58 -5.61 -5.06 0.40
N ASP A 59 -6.46 -6.06 0.17
CA ASP A 59 -6.94 -6.43 -1.17
C ASP A 59 -7.41 -5.21 -1.98
N HIS A 60 -7.07 -5.19 -3.27
CA HIS A 60 -7.48 -4.10 -4.16
C HIS A 60 -9.00 -3.88 -4.18
N ASN A 61 -9.43 -2.71 -3.72
CA ASN A 61 -10.81 -2.24 -3.67
C ASN A 61 -11.81 -3.22 -3.03
N GLY A 62 -11.36 -4.14 -2.17
CA GLY A 62 -12.19 -5.20 -1.63
C GLY A 62 -11.82 -5.56 -0.20
N VAL A 63 -12.80 -6.12 0.52
CA VAL A 63 -12.66 -6.49 1.94
C VAL A 63 -12.84 -8.00 2.17
N GLY A 64 -13.00 -8.78 1.10
CA GLY A 64 -13.30 -10.22 1.18
C GLY A 64 -12.23 -11.00 1.95
N GLY A 65 -10.95 -10.69 1.75
CA GLY A 65 -9.84 -11.40 2.38
C GLY A 65 -9.75 -11.17 3.88
N VAL A 66 -9.91 -9.93 4.34
CA VAL A 66 -9.92 -9.61 5.78
C VAL A 66 -11.17 -10.16 6.47
N LEU A 67 -12.34 -10.13 5.82
CA LEU A 67 -13.56 -10.73 6.37
C LEU A 67 -13.45 -12.26 6.45
N GLU A 68 -12.82 -12.91 5.46
CA GLU A 68 -12.48 -14.34 5.56
C GLU A 68 -11.50 -14.61 6.70
N ALA A 69 -10.47 -13.77 6.87
CA ALA A 69 -9.50 -13.94 7.95
C ALA A 69 -10.16 -13.89 9.33
N ARG A 70 -11.09 -12.93 9.53
CA ARG A 70 -11.90 -12.85 10.75
C ARG A 70 -12.72 -14.13 10.99
N ARG A 71 -13.34 -14.69 9.94
CA ARG A 71 -14.14 -15.92 10.05
C ARG A 71 -13.31 -17.16 10.37
N LEU A 72 -12.13 -17.27 9.75
CA LEU A 72 -11.22 -18.40 9.99
C LEU A 72 -10.65 -18.37 11.41
N GLY A 73 -10.46 -17.18 11.96
CA GLY A 73 -9.78 -16.98 13.24
C GLY A 73 -8.28 -17.25 13.13
N THR A 74 -7.49 -16.48 13.85
CA THR A 74 -6.04 -16.64 13.88
C THR A 74 -5.47 -16.05 15.17
N ARG A 75 -4.28 -16.53 15.56
CA ARG A 75 -3.46 -15.94 16.61
C ARG A 75 -2.57 -14.81 16.10
N ALA A 76 -2.33 -14.75 14.79
CA ALA A 76 -1.59 -13.63 14.21
C ALA A 76 -2.42 -12.35 14.30
N MET A 77 -1.76 -11.21 14.51
CA MET A 77 -2.41 -9.92 14.40
C MET A 77 -2.84 -9.69 12.95
N VAL A 78 -4.12 -9.38 12.73
CA VAL A 78 -4.66 -8.99 11.43
C VAL A 78 -5.17 -7.57 11.54
N VAL A 79 -4.46 -6.63 10.93
CA VAL A 79 -4.89 -5.23 10.80
C VAL A 79 -5.91 -5.14 9.67
N PRO A 80 -7.15 -4.67 9.92
CA PRO A 80 -8.13 -4.46 8.88
C PRO A 80 -7.67 -3.36 7.92
N GLY A 81 -7.61 -3.65 6.62
CA GLY A 81 -7.28 -2.63 5.65
C GLY A 81 -7.81 -2.91 4.24
N ILE A 82 -7.53 -1.96 3.35
CA ILE A 82 -7.91 -1.98 1.93
C ILE A 82 -6.90 -1.13 1.15
N GLU A 83 -6.54 -1.55 -0.06
CA GLU A 83 -5.82 -0.69 -1.00
C GLU A 83 -6.81 -0.18 -2.06
N VAL A 84 -7.18 1.10 -1.96
CA VAL A 84 -8.08 1.74 -2.92
C VAL A 84 -7.26 2.26 -4.09
N SER A 85 -7.60 1.79 -5.29
CA SER A 85 -7.06 2.31 -6.55
C SER A 85 -7.90 3.50 -7.03
N ALA A 86 -7.37 4.71 -6.95
CA ALA A 86 -8.07 5.91 -7.39
C ALA A 86 -8.04 6.07 -8.93
N TRP A 87 -9.06 6.74 -9.46
CA TRP A 87 -9.25 7.02 -10.89
C TRP A 87 -8.15 7.92 -11.45
N ASP A 88 -7.72 8.92 -10.67
CA ASP A 88 -6.61 9.81 -10.97
C ASP A 88 -5.24 9.15 -10.74
N GLY A 89 -5.17 7.85 -10.47
CA GLY A 89 -3.94 7.06 -10.57
C GLY A 89 -3.45 6.43 -9.28
N PRO A 90 -3.25 7.19 -8.19
CA PRO A 90 -2.65 6.70 -6.96
C PRO A 90 -3.38 5.51 -6.35
N HIS A 91 -2.62 4.68 -5.63
CA HIS A 91 -3.16 3.75 -4.67
C HIS A 91 -3.05 4.34 -3.26
N ILE A 92 -4.03 4.02 -2.43
CA ILE A 92 -4.19 4.56 -1.07
C ILE A 92 -4.42 3.37 -0.15
N LEU A 93 -3.55 3.19 0.83
CA LEU A 93 -3.73 2.19 1.88
C LEU A 93 -4.52 2.81 3.02
N ILE A 94 -5.61 2.18 3.42
CA ILE A 94 -6.43 2.63 4.53
C ILE A 94 -6.53 1.50 5.54
N TYR A 95 -6.15 1.75 6.79
CA TYR A 95 -6.18 0.79 7.88
C TYR A 95 -7.19 1.23 8.95
N PHE A 96 -8.08 0.34 9.35
CA PHE A 96 -9.18 0.65 10.26
C PHE A 96 -8.93 0.08 11.65
N TYR A 97 -9.31 0.83 12.66
CA TYR A 97 -9.21 0.38 14.06
C TYR A 97 -10.21 -0.74 14.36
N ASP A 98 -11.39 -0.70 13.71
CA ASP A 98 -12.41 -1.74 13.77
C ASP A 98 -12.73 -2.27 12.36
N ILE A 99 -12.92 -3.58 12.25
CA ILE A 99 -13.28 -4.21 10.97
C ILE A 99 -14.68 -3.84 10.49
N HIS A 100 -15.61 -3.50 11.38
CA HIS A 100 -16.95 -3.07 11.00
C HIS A 100 -16.91 -1.69 10.33
N ASP A 101 -15.99 -0.81 10.73
CA ASP A 101 -15.77 0.47 10.06
C ASP A 101 -15.24 0.25 8.64
N LEU A 102 -14.34 -0.71 8.45
CA LEU A 102 -13.87 -1.11 7.12
C LEU A 102 -15.00 -1.69 6.25
N GLU A 103 -15.84 -2.55 6.83
CA GLU A 103 -16.99 -3.11 6.13
C GLU A 103 -17.96 -2.01 5.72
N ASP A 104 -18.32 -1.10 6.62
CA ASP A 104 -19.19 0.04 6.35
C ASP A 104 -18.60 0.99 5.28
N PHE A 105 -17.31 1.32 5.38
CA PHE A 105 -16.62 2.11 4.36
C PHE A 105 -16.69 1.44 2.98
N TYR A 106 -16.47 0.13 2.91
CA TYR A 106 -16.56 -0.58 1.64
C TYR A 106 -17.99 -0.55 1.08
N GLU A 107 -19.00 -0.87 1.89
CA GLU A 107 -20.40 -0.93 1.48
C GLU A 107 -20.90 0.44 0.98
N ASN A 108 -20.60 1.51 1.71
CA ASN A 108 -21.16 2.84 1.46
C ASN A 108 -20.35 3.69 0.49
N HIS A 109 -19.06 3.39 0.29
CA HIS A 109 -18.17 4.28 -0.46
C HIS A 109 -17.43 3.61 -1.62
N ILE A 110 -17.08 2.33 -1.53
CA ILE A 110 -16.21 1.68 -2.53
C ILE A 110 -17.00 0.79 -3.49
N ARG A 111 -17.93 -0.01 -2.98
CA ARG A 111 -18.65 -1.05 -3.76
C ARG A 111 -19.25 -0.52 -5.06
N ASP A 112 -19.99 0.58 -4.99
CA ASP A 112 -20.68 1.15 -6.15
C ASP A 112 -19.74 1.92 -7.09
N ALA A 113 -18.54 2.27 -6.62
CA ALA A 113 -17.52 2.94 -7.42
C ALA A 113 -16.62 1.96 -8.19
N LEU A 114 -16.76 0.64 -8.00
CA LEU A 114 -15.97 -0.36 -8.70
C LEU A 114 -16.16 -0.26 -10.23
N SER A 115 -15.04 -0.43 -10.95
CA SER A 115 -15.04 -0.49 -12.41
C SER A 115 -15.31 -1.92 -12.90
N LYS A 116 -15.30 -2.13 -14.22
CA LYS A 116 -15.43 -3.47 -14.81
C LYS A 116 -14.28 -4.42 -14.45
N ASN A 117 -13.10 -3.88 -14.12
CA ASN A 117 -12.05 -4.64 -13.46
C ASN A 117 -12.06 -4.24 -11.97
N PRO A 118 -12.44 -5.16 -11.05
CA PRO A 118 -12.53 -4.85 -9.63
C PRO A 118 -11.17 -4.57 -8.97
N TYR A 119 -10.05 -5.02 -9.56
CA TYR A 119 -8.70 -4.87 -9.00
C TYR A 119 -8.00 -3.58 -9.45
N LEU A 120 -8.57 -2.84 -10.41
CA LEU A 120 -7.99 -1.61 -10.94
C LEU A 120 -8.78 -0.38 -10.49
N ALA A 121 -8.47 0.77 -11.08
CA ALA A 121 -9.02 2.07 -10.71
C ALA A 121 -10.55 2.03 -10.53
N THR A 122 -11.01 2.46 -9.36
CA THR A 122 -12.40 2.81 -9.09
C THR A 122 -12.79 4.07 -9.87
N ARG A 123 -14.04 4.50 -9.77
CA ARG A 123 -14.52 5.77 -10.34
C ARG A 123 -14.23 6.98 -9.43
N LEU A 124 -13.54 6.80 -8.31
CA LEU A 124 -13.28 7.86 -7.32
C LEU A 124 -11.91 8.49 -7.54
N MET A 125 -11.82 9.81 -7.43
CA MET A 125 -10.54 10.53 -7.38
C MET A 125 -9.87 10.37 -6.01
N THR A 126 -8.57 10.65 -5.93
CA THR A 126 -7.80 10.57 -4.69
C THR A 126 -8.44 11.42 -3.59
N GLU A 127 -8.77 12.69 -3.88
CA GLU A 127 -9.40 13.62 -2.92
C GLU A 127 -10.75 13.08 -2.39
N GLU A 128 -11.57 12.46 -3.25
CA GLU A 128 -12.84 11.88 -2.80
C GLU A 128 -12.67 10.62 -1.95
N VAL A 129 -11.58 9.86 -2.13
CA VAL A 129 -11.27 8.71 -1.26
C VAL A 129 -10.84 9.21 0.11
N LEU A 130 -10.00 10.24 0.16
CA LEU A 130 -9.52 10.85 1.40
C LEU A 130 -10.65 11.51 2.20
N GLU A 131 -11.52 12.27 1.53
CA GLU A 131 -12.70 12.89 2.15
C GLU A 131 -13.63 11.85 2.79
N ARG A 132 -13.86 10.71 2.11
CA ARG A 132 -14.68 9.62 2.66
C ARG A 132 -13.98 8.91 3.81
N ALA A 133 -12.67 8.67 3.72
CA ALA A 133 -11.89 8.04 4.78
C ALA A 133 -11.85 8.89 6.06
N ALA A 134 -11.86 10.22 5.94
CA ALA A 134 -11.88 11.14 7.07
C ALA A 134 -13.12 11.00 7.98
N GLY A 135 -14.19 10.35 7.52
CA GLY A 135 -15.37 10.02 8.31
C GLY A 135 -15.20 8.81 9.25
N TYR A 136 -14.07 8.09 9.16
CA TYR A 136 -13.83 6.84 9.88
C TYR A 136 -12.60 6.95 10.78
N SER A 137 -12.57 6.15 11.85
CA SER A 137 -11.37 5.96 12.66
C SER A 137 -10.40 5.06 11.89
N CYS A 138 -9.52 5.67 11.11
CA CYS A 138 -8.56 4.98 10.27
C CYS A 138 -7.21 5.70 10.21
N VAL A 139 -6.20 5.00 9.69
CA VAL A 139 -4.90 5.55 9.30
C VAL A 139 -4.78 5.44 7.80
N VAL A 140 -4.53 6.57 7.13
CA VAL A 140 -4.35 6.64 5.69
C VAL A 140 -2.85 6.73 5.35
N SER A 141 -2.35 5.77 4.58
CA SER A 141 -0.96 5.73 4.13
C SER A 141 -0.85 5.82 2.61
N ALA A 142 0.07 6.65 2.13
CA ALA A 142 0.36 6.75 0.71
C ALA A 142 1.09 5.47 0.26
N ALA A 143 0.37 4.59 -0.46
CA ALA A 143 0.93 3.36 -1.02
C ALA A 143 2.03 3.70 -2.02
N HIS A 144 3.16 2.99 -1.94
CA HIS A 144 4.33 3.10 -2.82
C HIS A 144 4.46 4.48 -3.48
N PRO A 145 4.78 5.56 -2.72
CA PRO A 145 4.51 6.94 -3.15
C PRO A 145 5.23 7.35 -4.44
N TYR A 146 6.32 6.67 -4.81
CA TYR A 146 7.05 6.87 -6.07
C TYR A 146 6.68 5.88 -7.19
N GLY A 147 5.70 5.00 -6.95
CA GLY A 147 5.10 4.04 -7.86
C GLY A 147 6.07 3.07 -8.55
N TYR A 148 5.53 2.30 -9.48
CA TYR A 148 6.29 1.41 -10.35
C TYR A 148 6.76 2.13 -11.61
N LEU A 149 7.89 1.73 -12.20
CA LEU A 149 8.55 2.45 -13.30
C LEU A 149 7.56 2.95 -14.38
N LEU A 150 6.71 2.05 -14.89
CA LEU A 150 5.80 2.32 -16.00
C LEU A 150 4.43 2.88 -15.59
N PHE A 151 4.05 2.82 -14.31
CA PHE A 151 2.72 3.18 -13.86
C PHE A 151 2.75 4.35 -12.86
N ASN A 152 1.83 5.30 -13.00
CA ASN A 152 1.69 6.43 -12.07
C ASN A 152 0.71 6.04 -10.96
N LYS A 153 1.16 5.16 -10.05
CA LYS A 153 0.36 4.60 -8.95
C LYS A 153 0.74 5.15 -7.56
N GLY A 154 1.82 5.92 -7.46
CA GLY A 154 2.23 6.55 -6.22
C GLY A 154 1.79 8.01 -6.15
N VAL A 155 1.30 8.43 -4.98
CA VAL A 155 0.84 9.81 -4.70
C VAL A 155 1.90 10.84 -5.06
N GLN A 156 3.14 10.69 -4.59
CA GLN A 156 4.23 11.62 -4.87
C GLN A 156 4.62 11.63 -6.35
N LYS A 157 4.60 10.49 -7.03
CA LYS A 157 4.82 10.42 -8.49
C LYS A 157 3.75 11.16 -9.27
N CYS A 158 2.50 11.12 -8.82
CA CYS A 158 1.41 11.87 -9.43
C CYS A 158 1.55 13.38 -9.19
N ILE A 159 1.98 13.79 -8.00
CA ILE A 159 2.31 15.20 -7.68
C ILE A 159 3.46 15.71 -8.55
N ASP A 160 4.57 14.96 -8.62
CA ASP A 160 5.77 15.33 -9.42
C ASP A 160 5.45 15.50 -10.91
N ARG A 161 4.41 14.83 -11.39
CA ARG A 161 3.93 14.89 -12.78
C ARG A 161 2.70 15.80 -12.96
N GLU A 162 2.36 16.61 -11.95
CA GLU A 162 1.28 17.60 -11.99
C GLU A 162 -0.12 16.99 -12.23
N TYR A 163 -0.33 15.72 -11.84
CA TYR A 163 -1.62 15.04 -11.93
C TYR A 163 -2.46 15.12 -10.65
N LEU A 164 -1.80 15.34 -9.52
CA LEU A 164 -2.42 15.46 -8.22
C LEU A 164 -1.95 16.76 -7.57
N ASN A 165 -2.87 17.44 -6.88
CA ASN A 165 -2.55 18.64 -6.13
C ASN A 165 -1.53 18.30 -5.02
N PRO A 166 -0.40 19.02 -4.88
CA PRO A 166 0.54 18.80 -3.79
C PRO A 166 -0.10 18.88 -2.39
N ALA A 167 -1.23 19.57 -2.25
CA ALA A 167 -1.99 19.64 -1.00
C ALA A 167 -2.57 18.30 -0.57
N ALA A 168 -2.88 17.38 -1.49
CA ALA A 168 -3.44 16.07 -1.14
C ALA A 168 -2.52 15.29 -0.18
N LEU A 169 -1.20 15.50 -0.23
CA LEU A 169 -0.26 14.83 0.67
C LEU A 169 -0.45 15.21 2.15
N SER A 170 -1.04 16.37 2.47
CA SER A 170 -1.29 16.76 3.87
C SER A 170 -2.48 16.04 4.50
N GLU A 171 -3.27 15.31 3.72
CA GLU A 171 -4.40 14.51 4.21
C GLU A 171 -3.99 13.06 4.53
N PHE A 172 -2.73 12.68 4.30
CA PHE A 172 -2.21 11.37 4.67
C PHE A 172 -1.60 11.42 6.07
N ASP A 173 -1.82 10.37 6.85
CA ASP A 173 -1.19 10.20 8.17
C ASP A 173 0.23 9.63 8.04
N ALA A 174 0.44 8.78 7.02
CA ALA A 174 1.67 8.04 6.82
C ALA A 174 2.04 7.89 5.33
N VAL A 175 3.26 7.42 5.09
CA VAL A 175 3.69 6.96 3.76
C VAL A 175 4.28 5.57 3.86
N GLU A 176 4.10 4.77 2.81
CA GLU A 176 4.79 3.49 2.67
C GLU A 176 6.28 3.76 2.35
N ALA A 177 7.10 3.86 3.39
CA ALA A 177 8.52 4.22 3.29
C ALA A 177 9.38 3.06 2.78
N LEU A 178 8.94 1.82 2.96
CA LEU A 178 9.52 0.66 2.29
C LEU A 178 8.42 -0.23 1.72
N CYS A 179 8.33 -0.27 0.40
CA CYS A 179 7.47 -1.19 -0.33
C CYS A 179 8.32 -2.29 -0.97
N GLY A 180 7.89 -3.54 -0.84
CA GLY A 180 8.57 -4.68 -1.46
C GLY A 180 8.64 -4.60 -2.99
N GLY A 181 7.67 -3.95 -3.64
CA GLY A 181 7.63 -3.77 -5.09
C GLY A 181 8.54 -2.63 -5.61
N MET A 182 8.83 -1.61 -4.78
CA MET A 182 9.65 -0.46 -5.18
C MET A 182 11.14 -0.79 -5.23
N GLY A 183 11.96 0.07 -5.85
CA GLY A 183 13.43 -0.04 -5.81
C GLY A 183 14.03 0.68 -4.61
N ARG A 184 15.26 0.31 -4.20
CA ARG A 184 16.00 0.93 -3.08
C ARG A 184 15.95 2.46 -3.07
N GLY A 185 16.34 3.09 -4.18
CA GLY A 185 16.36 4.55 -4.27
C GLY A 185 14.98 5.20 -4.24
N GLN A 186 13.90 4.47 -4.53
CA GLN A 186 12.52 4.96 -4.36
C GLN A 186 12.08 4.84 -2.90
N ASN A 187 12.41 3.74 -2.23
CA ASN A 187 12.19 3.56 -0.79
C ASN A 187 12.94 4.63 0.03
N GLU A 188 14.20 4.91 -0.30
CA GLU A 188 14.98 5.97 0.37
C GLU A 188 14.35 7.36 0.20
N LYS A 189 13.80 7.65 -0.99
CA LYS A 189 13.04 8.88 -1.23
C LYS A 189 11.73 8.90 -0.44
N ALA A 190 11.04 7.77 -0.32
CA ALA A 190 9.80 7.67 0.47
C ALA A 190 10.05 7.89 1.96
N ALA A 191 11.13 7.33 2.51
CA ALA A 191 11.57 7.60 3.88
C ALA A 191 11.97 9.07 4.09
N ALA A 192 12.62 9.70 3.11
CA ALA A 192 12.92 11.13 3.15
C ALA A 192 11.63 11.97 3.11
N LEU A 193 10.67 11.61 2.25
CA LEU A 193 9.37 12.28 2.16
C LEU A 193 8.63 12.26 3.50
N ALA A 194 8.61 11.10 4.18
CA ALA A 194 8.00 10.97 5.50
C ALA A 194 8.59 11.96 6.51
N ARG A 195 9.92 12.00 6.60
CA ARG A 195 10.63 12.90 7.51
C ARG A 195 10.38 14.36 7.18
N ASP A 196 10.50 14.73 5.91
CA ASP A 196 10.45 16.12 5.46
C ASP A 196 9.03 16.70 5.61
N ARG A 197 8.00 15.85 5.59
CA ARG A 197 6.59 16.24 5.79
C ARG A 197 6.07 15.96 7.20
N GLY A 198 6.86 15.31 8.05
CA GLY A 198 6.42 14.85 9.36
C GLY A 198 5.23 13.90 9.24
N LEU A 199 5.36 12.83 8.46
CA LEU A 199 4.36 11.78 8.32
C LEU A 199 4.82 10.52 9.07
N GLY A 200 3.87 9.68 9.48
CA GLY A 200 4.15 8.33 9.94
C GLY A 200 4.75 7.47 8.83
N VAL A 201 5.29 6.31 9.21
CA VAL A 201 5.86 5.37 8.25
C VAL A 201 5.17 4.01 8.36
N THR A 202 4.78 3.47 7.21
CA THR A 202 4.41 2.07 7.05
C THR A 202 5.37 1.40 6.08
N GLY A 203 5.46 0.08 6.17
CA GLY A 203 6.20 -0.76 5.26
C GLY A 203 5.50 -2.09 5.11
N GLY A 204 5.43 -2.54 3.87
CA GLY A 204 4.80 -3.80 3.52
C GLY A 204 5.40 -4.39 2.25
N THR A 205 5.08 -5.65 2.01
CA THR A 205 5.71 -6.40 0.93
C THR A 205 5.11 -6.07 -0.44
N ASP A 206 3.94 -5.43 -0.47
CA ASP A 206 3.02 -5.45 -1.61
C ASP A 206 2.91 -6.89 -2.12
N GLY A 207 2.54 -7.75 -1.18
CA GLY A 207 2.73 -9.19 -1.23
C GLY A 207 1.73 -9.88 -2.14
N HIS A 208 2.20 -10.31 -3.31
CA HIS A 208 1.37 -11.00 -4.31
C HIS A 208 1.72 -12.49 -4.46
N LEU A 209 2.87 -12.92 -3.92
CA LEU A 209 3.21 -14.33 -3.77
C LEU A 209 3.33 -14.71 -2.30
N LEU A 210 2.91 -15.92 -1.95
CA LEU A 210 2.99 -16.40 -0.57
C LEU A 210 4.42 -16.35 -0.04
N SER A 211 5.44 -16.52 -0.88
CA SER A 211 6.86 -16.40 -0.52
C SER A 211 7.26 -15.01 -0.02
N ASP A 212 6.56 -13.97 -0.48
CA ASP A 212 6.91 -12.58 -0.21
C ASP A 212 6.53 -12.15 1.20
N LEU A 213 5.40 -12.65 1.71
CA LEU A 213 4.80 -12.16 2.96
C LEU A 213 5.78 -12.21 4.13
N GLY A 214 5.90 -11.08 4.83
CA GLY A 214 6.79 -10.87 5.96
C GLY A 214 8.24 -10.51 5.58
N ASN A 215 8.59 -10.35 4.30
CA ASN A 215 9.93 -9.87 3.92
C ASN A 215 10.13 -8.38 4.20
N VAL A 216 9.03 -7.65 4.42
CA VAL A 216 8.99 -6.25 4.85
C VAL A 216 7.93 -6.15 5.93
N VAL A 217 8.29 -5.60 7.08
CA VAL A 217 7.39 -5.41 8.20
C VAL A 217 7.57 -4.05 8.84
N THR A 218 6.44 -3.46 9.24
CA THR A 218 6.37 -2.34 10.17
C THR A 218 6.40 -2.90 11.59
N CYS A 219 7.17 -2.28 12.47
CA CYS A 219 7.37 -2.71 13.85
C CYS A 219 6.99 -1.59 14.81
N ALA A 220 6.18 -1.91 15.81
CA ALA A 220 5.79 -1.01 16.90
C ALA A 220 5.72 -1.78 18.23
N ASP A 221 5.87 -1.06 19.35
CA ASP A 221 5.52 -1.59 20.68
C ASP A 221 4.00 -1.51 20.84
N ALA A 222 3.32 -2.60 20.49
CA ALA A 222 1.87 -2.68 20.49
C ALA A 222 1.40 -4.12 20.73
N ALA A 223 0.36 -4.27 21.55
CA ALA A 223 -0.25 -5.56 21.87
C ALA A 223 -1.45 -5.90 20.96
N ASP A 224 -2.11 -4.88 20.41
CA ASP A 224 -3.33 -4.99 19.60
C ASP A 224 -3.29 -4.05 18.39
N VAL A 225 -4.32 -4.14 17.54
CA VAL A 225 -4.45 -3.34 16.31
C VAL A 225 -4.52 -1.84 16.62
N GLY A 226 -5.28 -1.46 17.66
CA GLY A 226 -5.47 -0.06 18.01
C GLY A 226 -4.17 0.60 18.44
N GLY A 227 -3.42 -0.02 19.35
CA GLY A 227 -2.10 0.45 19.75
C GLY A 227 -1.09 0.46 18.60
N PHE A 228 -1.20 -0.48 17.66
CA PHE A 228 -0.33 -0.52 16.49
C PHE A 228 -0.59 0.65 15.53
N LEU A 229 -1.85 0.95 15.24
CA LEU A 229 -2.25 2.08 14.39
C LEU A 229 -1.98 3.43 15.07
N ASP A 230 -2.19 3.53 16.39
CA ASP A 230 -1.77 4.68 17.19
C ASP A 230 -0.27 4.96 17.02
N ALA A 231 0.57 3.92 17.08
CA ALA A 231 2.01 4.06 16.88
C ALA A 231 2.36 4.55 15.47
N VAL A 232 1.63 4.13 14.44
CA VAL A 232 1.80 4.68 13.08
C VAL A 232 1.48 6.18 13.08
N ALA A 233 0.32 6.58 13.60
CA ALA A 233 -0.13 7.97 13.64
C ALA A 233 0.79 8.88 14.49
N ARG A 234 1.31 8.35 15.61
CA ARG A 234 2.28 9.02 16.49
C ARG A 234 3.72 8.99 15.95
N ARG A 235 3.96 8.31 14.83
CA ARG A 235 5.27 8.23 14.15
C ARG A 235 6.31 7.49 15.00
N GLU A 236 5.86 6.49 15.74
CA GLU A 236 6.63 5.64 16.65
C GLU A 236 6.97 4.27 16.03
N THR A 237 6.70 4.10 14.73
CA THR A 237 6.99 2.89 13.97
C THR A 237 8.40 2.90 13.37
N ARG A 238 8.93 1.70 13.17
CA ARG A 238 10.15 1.47 12.38
C ARG A 238 9.93 0.32 11.41
N ILE A 239 10.68 0.27 10.32
CA ILE A 239 10.50 -0.72 9.26
C ILE A 239 11.74 -1.58 9.14
N VAL A 240 11.55 -2.89 9.02
CA VAL A 240 12.62 -3.85 8.73
C VAL A 240 12.22 -4.65 7.50
N GLY A 241 13.09 -4.71 6.50
CA GLY A 241 12.81 -5.53 5.33
C GLY A 241 13.75 -5.36 4.16
N LEU A 242 13.53 -6.19 3.15
CA LEU A 242 14.18 -6.08 1.86
C LEU A 242 13.12 -6.05 0.76
N GLU A 243 13.27 -5.08 -0.14
CA GLU A 243 12.51 -5.08 -1.38
C GLU A 243 12.93 -6.21 -2.31
N LYS A 244 12.01 -6.57 -3.21
CA LYS A 244 12.21 -7.62 -4.21
C LYS A 244 13.34 -7.24 -5.16
N ASN A 245 14.14 -8.22 -5.57
CA ASN A 245 15.06 -8.08 -6.69
C ASN A 245 14.33 -8.21 -8.04
N THR A 246 15.03 -7.97 -9.15
CA THR A 246 14.45 -8.02 -10.50
C THR A 246 13.80 -9.36 -10.82
N LEU A 247 14.41 -10.48 -10.42
CA LEU A 247 13.87 -11.81 -10.68
C LEU A 247 12.57 -12.05 -9.91
N GLU A 248 12.55 -11.71 -8.63
CA GLU A 248 11.36 -11.82 -7.77
C GLU A 248 10.20 -10.97 -8.31
N LYS A 249 10.48 -9.77 -8.82
CA LYS A 249 9.48 -8.91 -9.48
C LYS A 249 8.92 -9.55 -10.75
N CYS A 250 9.78 -10.16 -11.57
CA CYS A 250 9.33 -10.90 -12.75
C CYS A 250 8.45 -12.10 -12.37
N THR A 251 8.86 -12.88 -11.37
CA THR A 251 8.06 -14.02 -10.87
C THR A 251 6.70 -13.55 -10.36
N THR A 252 6.66 -12.44 -9.64
CA THR A 252 5.42 -11.82 -9.15
C THR A 252 4.49 -11.47 -10.33
N ALA A 253 5.01 -10.76 -11.33
CA ALA A 253 4.23 -10.35 -12.51
C ALA A 253 3.63 -11.55 -13.26
N VAL A 254 4.37 -12.67 -13.35
CA VAL A 254 3.86 -13.93 -13.94
C VAL A 254 2.78 -14.56 -13.06
N GLY A 255 2.97 -14.55 -11.74
CA GLY A 255 2.04 -15.16 -10.79
C GLY A 255 0.67 -14.49 -10.72
N VAL A 256 0.60 -13.16 -10.89
CA VAL A 256 -0.66 -12.40 -10.86
C VAL A 256 -1.42 -12.42 -12.19
N LEU A 257 -0.73 -12.71 -13.31
CA LEU A 257 -1.31 -12.66 -14.65
C LEU A 257 -2.65 -13.42 -14.79
N PRO A 258 -2.82 -14.65 -14.26
CA PRO A 258 -4.08 -15.37 -14.35
C PRO A 258 -5.29 -14.60 -13.76
N GLN A 259 -5.09 -13.81 -12.71
CA GLN A 259 -6.16 -13.02 -12.07
C GLN A 259 -6.65 -11.89 -12.97
N TYR A 260 -5.78 -11.37 -13.85
CA TYR A 260 -6.12 -10.30 -14.80
C TYR A 260 -6.66 -10.80 -16.14
N LEU A 261 -6.50 -12.08 -16.49
CA LEU A 261 -6.96 -12.65 -17.77
C LEU A 261 -8.47 -12.43 -18.04
N PRO A 262 -9.38 -12.61 -17.07
CA PRO A 262 -10.81 -12.36 -17.28
C PRO A 262 -11.13 -10.88 -17.57
N TYR A 263 -10.22 -9.96 -17.23
CA TYR A 263 -10.42 -8.52 -17.27
C TYR A 263 -9.54 -7.80 -18.30
N LEU A 264 -8.91 -8.50 -19.26
CA LEU A 264 -7.98 -7.91 -20.23
C LEU A 264 -8.51 -6.64 -20.91
N GLY A 265 -9.73 -6.70 -21.47
CA GLY A 265 -10.37 -5.55 -22.12
C GLY A 265 -10.56 -4.36 -21.18
N PRO A 266 -11.26 -4.53 -20.04
CA PRO A 266 -11.34 -3.53 -18.99
C PRO A 266 -10.00 -2.96 -18.52
N SER A 267 -8.97 -3.80 -18.31
CA SER A 267 -7.64 -3.38 -17.87
C SER A 267 -6.96 -2.45 -18.89
N LEU A 268 -7.03 -2.81 -20.17
CA LEU A 268 -6.51 -1.96 -21.24
C LEU A 268 -7.22 -0.61 -21.29
N ALA A 269 -8.55 -0.60 -21.09
CA ALA A 269 -9.32 0.64 -21.05
C ALA A 269 -8.90 1.55 -19.89
N VAL A 270 -8.69 0.99 -18.68
CA VAL A 270 -8.20 1.75 -17.52
C VAL A 270 -6.81 2.31 -17.79
N HIS A 271 -5.88 1.48 -18.28
CA HIS A 271 -4.53 1.95 -18.59
C HIS A 271 -4.49 3.00 -19.69
N TRP A 272 -5.36 2.89 -20.70
CA TRP A 272 -5.51 3.91 -21.73
C TRP A 272 -5.94 5.25 -21.12
N HIS A 273 -7.00 5.26 -20.32
CA HIS A 273 -7.50 6.49 -19.69
C HIS A 273 -6.49 7.08 -18.69
N GLN A 274 -5.86 6.25 -17.87
CA GLN A 274 -4.91 6.73 -16.86
C GLN A 274 -3.56 7.12 -17.46
N ASN A 275 -3.06 6.49 -18.51
CA ASN A 275 -1.67 6.71 -18.97
C ASN A 275 -1.56 7.48 -20.29
N LEU A 276 -2.50 7.36 -21.23
CA LEU A 276 -2.35 8.02 -22.53
C LEU A 276 -2.38 9.56 -22.43
N PRO A 277 -3.33 10.20 -21.71
CA PRO A 277 -3.31 11.65 -21.55
C PRO A 277 -2.03 12.15 -20.90
N ARG A 278 -1.40 11.31 -20.07
CA ARG A 278 -0.18 11.59 -19.31
C ARG A 278 1.09 11.51 -20.16
N LEU A 279 1.12 10.62 -21.15
CA LEU A 279 2.21 10.53 -22.13
C LEU A 279 2.22 11.73 -23.08
N LEU A 280 1.05 12.29 -23.37
CA LEU A 280 0.88 13.43 -24.28
C LEU A 280 1.09 14.79 -23.60
N ARG A 281 1.22 14.83 -22.26
CA ARG A 281 1.33 16.07 -21.50
C ARG A 281 2.79 16.55 -21.46
N ILE A 282 3.06 17.72 -22.04
CA ILE A 282 4.35 18.40 -21.90
C ILE A 282 4.39 19.09 -20.51
N PRO A 283 5.33 18.74 -19.61
CA PRO A 283 5.47 19.37 -18.29
C PRO A 283 5.57 20.89 -18.38
N SER A 284 4.96 21.61 -17.44
CA SER A 284 4.98 23.08 -17.40
C SER A 284 6.42 23.65 -17.43
N ARG A 285 7.36 22.98 -16.77
CA ARG A 285 8.80 23.32 -16.73
C ARG A 285 9.50 23.25 -18.09
N LEU A 286 8.99 22.43 -19.02
CA LEU A 286 9.50 22.35 -20.40
C LEU A 286 8.84 23.39 -21.31
N LYS A 287 7.65 23.88 -20.96
CA LYS A 287 6.99 25.00 -21.66
C LYS A 287 7.70 26.33 -21.40
N THR A 288 8.31 26.53 -20.24
CA THR A 288 9.10 27.73 -19.93
C THR A 288 10.43 27.84 -20.67
N GLY A 289 10.93 26.75 -21.26
CA GLY A 289 12.09 26.74 -22.15
C GLY A 289 11.77 26.94 -23.64
N LEU A 290 10.48 26.92 -24.00
CA LEU A 290 9.96 27.17 -25.35
C LEU A 290 9.47 28.62 -25.45
N LYS A 291 10.34 29.59 -25.18
CA LYS A 291 10.20 30.92 -25.79
C LYS A 291 10.98 30.86 -27.11
N HIS A 292 10.27 30.62 -28.20
CA HIS A 292 10.77 30.74 -29.57
C HIS A 292 11.13 32.22 -29.88
N PRO A 293 12.05 32.45 -30.84
CA PRO A 293 12.91 33.66 -30.97
C PRO A 293 12.18 34.98 -31.16
#